data_AF-A0A953U6J8-F1
#
_entry.id   AF-A0A953U6J8-F1
#
_cell.length_a   1.000
_cell.length_b   1.000
_cell.length_c   1.000
_cell.angle_alpha   90.00
_cell.angle_beta   90.00
_cell.angle_gamma   90.00
#
_symmetry.space_group_name_H-M   'P 1'
#
loop_
_entity.id
_entity.type
_entity.pdbx_description
1 polymer ?
#
loop_
_entity_poly.entity_id
_entity_poly.type
_entity_poly.pdbx_seq_one_letter_code
_entity_poly.pdbx_strand_id
1 'polypeptide(L)'
;NAICEILHARYAVAVCNATAALHIAYLALDLGPGDWLWTVPNTFVATANAALYCGASVDFVDIDLRTYTISIDALRSKLEQAERQGSLPKIVVPVHFERALAGTYPVPLPGLFLTILTSMFLHGGWLHIIGNMWFLWIFGDNIEDHVGHFPYLLFYLISGFAASVAHILLNAGSNVPSVGASGAIAGVMGAYFVLYPKARVLTLVPLIIFFTFWWLPAWIFLGFWFVLQFLSGTATSIADTSQTSGGIAFWAHVGGFVAGIVLIKLLPERKRRYRYAAW
;
A
#
# COMPACT_ATOMS: atom_id res chain seq x y z
N ASN A 1 -20.43 34.38 -1.94
CA ASN A 1 -20.02 33.10 -1.31
C ASN A 1 -18.51 33.07 -1.43
N ALA A 2 -17.77 33.11 -0.31
CA ALA A 2 -16.33 33.41 -0.31
C ALA A 2 -15.50 32.50 -1.23
N ILE A 3 -15.85 31.21 -1.34
CA ILE A 3 -15.18 30.26 -2.24
C ILE A 3 -15.43 30.61 -3.71
N CYS A 4 -16.67 30.95 -4.07
CA CYS A 4 -17.03 31.37 -5.42
C CYS A 4 -16.30 32.66 -5.84
N GLU A 5 -16.11 33.60 -4.92
CA GLU A 5 -15.39 34.84 -5.17
C GLU A 5 -13.89 34.62 -5.36
N ILE A 6 -13.26 33.77 -4.54
CA ILE A 6 -11.84 33.43 -4.64
C ILE A 6 -11.52 32.65 -5.93
N LEU A 7 -12.40 31.71 -6.30
CA LEU A 7 -12.18 30.82 -7.45
C LEU A 7 -12.81 31.33 -8.75
N HIS A 8 -13.42 32.52 -8.73
CA HIS A 8 -14.20 33.07 -9.84
C HIS A 8 -15.25 32.09 -10.41
N ALA A 9 -15.85 31.29 -9.54
CA ALA A 9 -16.85 30.28 -9.89
C ALA A 9 -18.28 30.78 -9.64
N ARG A 10 -19.22 30.46 -10.53
CA ARG A 10 -20.63 30.87 -10.39
C ARG A 10 -21.36 30.14 -9.26
N TYR A 11 -20.96 28.91 -8.98
CA TYR A 11 -21.58 28.03 -7.99
C TYR A 11 -20.51 27.30 -7.18
N ALA A 12 -20.85 26.90 -5.95
CA ALA A 12 -20.05 26.01 -5.13
C ALA A 12 -20.99 24.98 -4.48
N VAL A 13 -20.56 23.72 -4.47
CA VAL A 13 -21.32 22.60 -3.90
C VAL A 13 -20.50 22.00 -2.77
N ALA A 14 -21.10 21.90 -1.59
CA ALA A 14 -20.50 21.21 -0.46
C ALA A 14 -20.70 19.70 -0.60
N VAL A 15 -19.65 18.92 -0.33
CA VAL A 15 -19.66 17.45 -0.43
C VAL A 15 -19.09 16.84 0.84
N CYS A 16 -19.42 15.57 1.11
CA CYS A 16 -18.98 14.87 2.32
C CYS A 16 -17.51 14.41 2.30
N ASN A 17 -16.90 14.27 1.12
CA ASN A 17 -15.48 13.96 0.95
C ASN A 17 -15.00 14.24 -0.50
N ALA A 18 -13.68 14.12 -0.73
CA ALA A 18 -13.07 14.36 -2.03
C ALA A 18 -13.51 13.37 -3.12
N THR A 19 -13.81 12.11 -2.76
CA THR A 19 -14.33 11.11 -3.72
C THR A 19 -15.72 11.50 -4.22
N ALA A 20 -16.58 12.02 -3.35
CA ALA A 20 -17.90 12.53 -3.73
C ALA A 20 -17.80 13.78 -4.63
N ALA A 21 -16.82 14.66 -4.37
CA ALA A 21 -16.51 15.77 -5.28
C ALA A 21 -16.12 15.28 -6.68
N LEU A 22 -15.20 14.31 -6.77
CA LEU A 22 -14.77 13.75 -8.05
C LEU A 22 -15.92 13.05 -8.78
N HIS A 23 -16.74 12.28 -8.06
CA HIS A 23 -17.90 11.61 -8.63
C HIS A 23 -18.89 12.61 -9.23
N ILE A 24 -19.23 13.69 -8.51
CA ILE A 24 -20.11 14.75 -9.03
C ILE A 24 -19.47 15.47 -10.23
N ALA A 25 -18.16 15.73 -10.18
CA ALA A 25 -17.45 16.35 -11.30
C ALA A 25 -17.46 15.48 -12.55
N TYR A 26 -17.32 14.15 -12.42
CA TYR A 26 -17.37 13.23 -13.55
C TYR A 26 -18.77 13.09 -14.12
N LEU A 27 -19.80 13.04 -13.27
CA LEU A 27 -21.20 13.08 -13.72
C LEU A 27 -21.51 14.38 -14.46
N ALA A 28 -20.97 15.51 -14.01
CA ALA A 28 -21.14 16.80 -14.70
C ALA A 28 -20.41 16.88 -16.05
N LEU A 29 -19.47 15.97 -16.31
CA LEU A 29 -18.79 15.78 -17.60
C LEU A 29 -19.43 14.64 -18.42
N ASP A 30 -20.62 14.19 -18.02
CA ASP A 30 -21.40 13.11 -18.62
C ASP A 30 -20.63 11.79 -18.73
N LEU A 31 -19.65 11.54 -17.86
CA LEU A 31 -18.92 10.28 -17.85
C LEU A 31 -19.87 9.14 -17.47
N GLY A 32 -19.94 8.09 -18.29
CA GLY A 32 -20.84 6.96 -18.06
C GLY A 32 -20.40 5.64 -18.70
N PRO A 33 -21.30 4.63 -18.74
CA PRO A 33 -21.01 3.34 -19.36
C PRO A 33 -20.59 3.46 -20.82
N GLY A 34 -19.51 2.75 -21.18
CA GLY A 34 -18.92 2.79 -22.52
C GLY A 34 -17.87 3.89 -22.71
N ASP A 35 -17.76 4.84 -21.78
CA ASP A 35 -16.71 5.86 -21.81
C ASP A 35 -15.43 5.36 -21.14
N TRP A 36 -14.31 5.95 -21.55
CA TRP A 36 -13.00 5.76 -20.93
C TRP A 36 -12.56 7.00 -20.16
N LEU A 37 -12.07 6.81 -18.94
CA LEU A 37 -11.34 7.81 -18.18
C LEU A 37 -9.88 7.37 -18.06
N TRP A 38 -8.96 8.25 -18.43
CA TRP A 38 -7.53 8.01 -18.31
C TRP A 38 -6.94 8.80 -17.16
N THR A 39 -6.10 8.15 -16.35
CA THR A 39 -5.37 8.80 -15.27
C THR A 39 -3.99 8.17 -15.09
N VAL A 40 -3.28 8.46 -14.00
CA VAL A 40 -1.95 7.90 -13.72
C VAL A 40 -2.02 6.76 -12.71
N PRO A 41 -1.10 5.77 -12.78
CA PRO A 41 -1.08 4.64 -11.85
C PRO A 41 -0.73 5.04 -10.41
N ASN A 42 -0.06 6.19 -10.18
CA ASN A 42 0.23 6.70 -8.83
C ASN A 42 -0.88 7.56 -8.21
N THR A 43 -2.10 7.50 -8.75
CA THR A 43 -3.21 8.30 -8.23
C THR A 43 -3.78 7.78 -6.91
N PHE A 44 -4.50 8.64 -6.18
CA PHE A 44 -5.32 8.20 -5.06
C PHE A 44 -6.48 7.33 -5.59
N VAL A 45 -6.81 6.23 -4.89
CA VAL A 45 -7.87 5.28 -5.32
C VAL A 45 -9.18 5.99 -5.65
N ALA A 46 -9.46 7.12 -4.98
CA ALA A 46 -10.63 7.96 -5.22
C ALA A 46 -10.80 8.41 -6.68
N THR A 47 -9.72 8.71 -7.41
CA THR A 47 -9.77 9.19 -8.80
C THR A 47 -10.29 8.12 -9.75
N ALA A 48 -9.72 6.92 -9.72
CA ALA A 48 -10.19 5.81 -10.54
C ALA A 48 -11.56 5.30 -10.05
N ASN A 49 -11.76 5.20 -8.73
CA ASN A 49 -12.98 4.62 -8.17
C ASN A 49 -14.21 5.51 -8.42
N ALA A 50 -14.06 6.83 -8.41
CA ALA A 50 -15.14 7.74 -8.78
C ALA A 50 -15.58 7.55 -10.24
N ALA A 51 -14.65 7.25 -11.16
CA ALA A 51 -14.98 6.95 -12.55
C ALA A 51 -15.74 5.61 -12.69
N LEU A 52 -15.32 4.60 -11.93
CA LEU A 52 -16.00 3.31 -11.87
C LEU A 52 -17.41 3.44 -11.28
N TYR A 53 -17.64 4.34 -10.31
CA TYR A 53 -19.00 4.63 -9.81
C TYR A 53 -19.91 5.26 -10.86
N CYS A 54 -19.36 6.00 -11.82
CA CYS A 54 -20.11 6.46 -12.99
C CYS A 54 -20.42 5.33 -13.99
N GLY A 55 -19.83 4.14 -13.83
CA GLY A 55 -19.94 3.02 -14.77
C GLY A 55 -18.96 3.09 -15.95
N ALA A 56 -18.02 4.02 -15.94
CA ALA A 56 -17.00 4.15 -16.99
C ALA A 56 -15.83 3.18 -16.79
N SER A 57 -15.09 2.92 -17.86
CA SER A 57 -13.85 2.15 -17.81
C SER A 57 -12.66 3.05 -17.48
N VAL A 58 -11.66 2.51 -16.78
CA VAL A 58 -10.45 3.25 -16.38
C VAL A 58 -9.23 2.62 -17.03
N ASP A 59 -8.36 3.47 -17.56
CA ASP A 59 -7.08 3.07 -18.09
C ASP A 59 -5.99 4.05 -17.63
N PHE A 60 -4.73 3.63 -17.65
CA PHE A 60 -3.63 4.34 -17.06
C PHE A 60 -2.63 4.81 -18.10
N VAL A 61 -2.19 6.05 -17.95
CA VAL A 61 -1.11 6.67 -18.70
C VAL A 61 0.12 6.64 -17.81
N ASP A 62 1.23 6.23 -18.39
CA ASP A 62 2.49 6.10 -17.66
C ASP A 62 2.96 7.45 -17.10
N ILE A 63 3.83 7.40 -16.10
CA ILE A 63 4.34 8.59 -15.42
C ILE A 63 5.66 9.07 -16.01
N ASP A 64 5.93 10.36 -15.92
CA ASP A 64 7.27 10.90 -16.14
C ASP A 64 8.08 10.68 -14.86
N LEU A 65 9.18 9.94 -14.96
CA LEU A 65 10.03 9.59 -13.82
C LEU A 65 10.71 10.80 -13.16
N ARG A 66 10.78 11.94 -13.87
CA ARG A 66 11.35 13.18 -13.33
C ARG A 66 10.35 13.95 -12.47
N THR A 67 9.07 13.92 -12.85
CA THR A 67 8.01 14.72 -12.21
C THR A 67 7.01 13.86 -11.45
N TYR A 68 7.08 12.54 -11.55
CA TYR A 68 6.11 11.57 -11.03
C TYR A 68 4.64 11.93 -11.32
N THR A 69 4.40 12.75 -12.34
CA THR A 69 3.07 13.07 -12.85
C THR A 69 2.88 12.37 -14.18
N ILE A 70 1.74 12.59 -14.82
CA ILE A 70 1.45 11.99 -16.12
C ILE A 70 2.57 12.32 -17.13
N SER A 71 3.15 11.30 -17.76
CA SER A 71 4.14 11.52 -18.82
C SER A 71 3.44 12.10 -20.04
N ILE A 72 3.86 13.30 -20.44
CA ILE A 72 3.31 13.97 -21.62
C ILE A 72 3.64 13.19 -22.89
N ASP A 73 4.81 12.57 -22.99
CA ASP A 73 5.21 11.79 -24.15
C ASP A 73 4.44 10.46 -24.23
N ALA A 74 4.22 9.80 -23.08
CA ALA A 74 3.39 8.59 -23.02
C ALA A 74 1.92 8.91 -23.31
N LEU A 75 1.41 10.02 -22.76
CA LEU A 75 0.05 10.50 -23.04
C LEU A 75 -0.14 10.78 -24.52
N ARG A 76 0.80 11.51 -25.15
CA ARG A 76 0.78 11.81 -26.58
C ARG A 76 0.75 10.52 -27.40
N SER A 77 1.69 9.61 -27.16
CA SER A 77 1.78 8.33 -27.89
C SER A 77 0.50 7.52 -27.76
N LYS A 78 -0.10 7.50 -26.56
CA LYS A 78 -1.35 6.78 -26.30
C LYS A 78 -2.56 7.42 -26.98
N LEU A 79 -2.66 8.75 -26.97
CA LEU A 79 -3.70 9.49 -27.66
C LEU A 79 -3.63 9.26 -29.18
N GLU A 80 -2.44 9.32 -29.78
CA GLU A 80 -2.24 9.05 -31.22
C GLU A 80 -2.65 7.62 -31.61
N GLN A 81 -2.36 6.63 -30.76
CA GLN A 81 -2.80 5.25 -30.99
C GLN A 81 -4.31 5.08 -30.85
N ALA A 82 -4.91 5.67 -29.81
CA ALA A 82 -6.34 5.60 -29.55
C ALA A 82 -7.16 6.34 -30.62
N GLU A 83 -6.64 7.44 -31.17
CA GLU A 83 -7.27 8.14 -32.29
C GLU A 83 -7.36 7.24 -33.53
N ARG A 84 -6.29 6.49 -33.85
CA ARG A 84 -6.29 5.53 -34.97
C ARG A 84 -7.26 4.36 -34.76
N GLN A 85 -7.52 3.99 -33.51
CA GLN A 85 -8.40 2.86 -33.15
C GLN A 85 -9.84 3.28 -32.84
N GLY A 86 -10.13 4.59 -32.80
CA GLY A 86 -11.43 5.12 -32.41
C GLY A 86 -11.76 4.92 -30.93
N SER A 87 -10.76 4.85 -30.05
CA SER A 87 -10.90 4.51 -28.62
C SER A 87 -10.39 5.61 -27.68
N LEU A 88 -10.57 6.88 -28.07
CA LEU A 88 -10.13 8.03 -27.27
C LEU A 88 -10.82 8.08 -25.90
N PRO A 89 -10.14 8.55 -24.85
CA PRO A 89 -10.76 8.79 -23.56
C PRO A 89 -11.72 9.97 -23.67
N LYS A 90 -12.81 9.90 -22.90
CA LYS A 90 -13.70 11.05 -22.71
C LYS A 90 -13.07 12.08 -21.76
N ILE A 91 -12.37 11.59 -20.74
CA ILE A 91 -11.75 12.42 -19.71
C ILE A 91 -10.32 11.95 -19.45
N VAL A 92 -9.39 12.89 -19.40
CA VAL A 92 -8.05 12.67 -18.83
C VAL A 92 -7.99 13.40 -17.50
N VAL A 93 -7.70 12.68 -16.42
CA VAL A 93 -7.56 13.24 -15.08
C VAL A 93 -6.09 13.20 -14.67
N PRO A 94 -5.35 14.30 -14.87
CA PRO A 94 -3.99 14.39 -14.36
C PRO A 94 -4.02 14.43 -12.84
N VAL A 95 -3.16 13.64 -12.20
CA VAL A 95 -2.99 13.66 -10.75
C VAL A 95 -1.59 14.15 -10.47
N HIS A 96 -1.49 15.23 -9.73
CA HIS A 96 -0.21 15.85 -9.41
C HIS A 96 0.30 15.29 -8.09
N PHE A 97 0.67 14.00 -8.08
CA PHE A 97 1.20 13.30 -6.90
C PHE A 97 2.46 14.01 -6.36
N GLU A 98 3.31 14.53 -7.24
CA GLU A 98 4.47 15.34 -6.87
C GLU A 98 4.11 16.66 -6.16
N ARG A 99 3.00 17.36 -6.42
CA ARG A 99 2.75 18.62 -5.69
C ARG A 99 2.38 18.37 -4.23
N ALA A 100 1.99 17.13 -3.90
CA ALA A 100 1.83 16.65 -2.53
C ALA A 100 3.13 16.05 -1.94
N LEU A 101 4.19 15.81 -2.73
CA LEU A 101 5.40 15.07 -2.33
C LEU A 101 6.76 15.73 -2.67
N ALA A 102 6.81 16.71 -3.59
CA ALA A 102 8.01 17.40 -4.12
C ALA A 102 8.21 18.81 -3.57
N GLY A 103 7.50 19.20 -2.51
CA GLY A 103 7.91 20.35 -1.71
C GLY A 103 7.81 21.73 -2.36
N THR A 104 7.13 21.91 -3.51
CA THR A 104 6.83 23.27 -4.04
C THR A 104 5.88 24.07 -3.14
N TYR A 105 5.26 23.41 -2.17
CA TYR A 105 4.81 23.99 -0.91
C TYR A 105 5.30 23.06 0.21
N PRO A 106 5.68 23.57 1.40
CA PRO A 106 6.03 22.71 2.51
C PRO A 106 4.84 21.78 2.78
N VAL A 107 4.99 20.49 2.49
CA VAL A 107 4.01 19.48 2.91
C VAL A 107 4.04 19.56 4.43
N PRO A 108 2.94 19.97 5.08
CA PRO A 108 2.93 20.00 6.53
C PRO A 108 3.26 18.58 7.00
N LEU A 109 4.12 18.42 8.02
CA LEU A 109 4.37 17.12 8.66
C LEU A 109 3.08 16.27 8.80
N PRO A 110 1.91 16.85 9.18
CA PRO A 110 0.62 16.16 9.16
C PRO A 110 0.27 15.39 7.87
N GLY A 111 0.55 15.94 6.68
CA GLY A 111 0.25 15.32 5.39
C GLY A 111 1.11 14.10 5.09
N LEU A 112 2.40 14.14 5.46
CA LEU A 112 3.31 13.00 5.35
C LEU A 112 2.88 11.86 6.28
N PHE A 113 2.55 12.19 7.54
CA PHE A 113 2.04 11.21 8.51
C PHE A 113 0.73 10.59 8.04
N LEU A 114 -0.21 11.39 7.52
CA LEU A 114 -1.47 10.88 7.00
C LEU A 114 -1.28 9.96 5.79
N THR A 115 -0.30 10.26 4.93
CA THR A 115 0.01 9.44 3.76
C THR A 115 0.61 8.08 4.16
N ILE A 116 1.58 8.08 5.07
CA ILE A 116 2.13 6.84 5.64
C ILE A 116 1.01 6.04 6.34
N LEU A 117 0.21 6.70 7.17
CA LEU A 117 -0.87 6.06 7.91
C LEU A 117 -1.92 5.44 6.97
N THR A 118 -2.39 6.17 5.96
CA THR A 118 -3.43 5.66 5.05
C THR A 118 -2.89 4.56 4.14
N SER A 119 -1.63 4.65 3.69
CA SER A 119 -1.03 3.60 2.84
C SER A 119 -0.88 2.25 3.55
N MET A 120 -0.79 2.24 4.90
CA MET A 120 -0.80 1.01 5.72
C MET A 120 -2.11 0.21 5.64
N PHE A 121 -3.17 0.77 5.09
CA PHE A 121 -4.47 0.09 4.95
C PHE A 121 -4.89 -0.09 3.49
N LEU A 122 -4.09 0.39 2.54
CA LEU A 122 -4.33 0.23 1.11
C LEU A 122 -3.80 -1.13 0.61
N HIS A 123 -4.56 -1.74 -0.29
CA HIS A 123 -4.25 -3.05 -0.85
C HIS A 123 -4.37 -3.01 -2.37
N GLY A 124 -3.41 -3.63 -3.07
CA GLY A 124 -3.35 -3.65 -4.54
C GLY A 124 -4.33 -4.62 -5.21
N GLY A 125 -5.19 -5.32 -4.47
CA GLY A 125 -6.17 -6.26 -5.01
C GLY A 125 -6.68 -7.28 -3.97
N TRP A 126 -7.67 -8.09 -4.37
CA TRP A 126 -8.34 -9.07 -3.51
C TRP A 126 -7.41 -10.12 -2.91
N LEU A 127 -6.51 -10.69 -3.71
CA LEU A 127 -5.55 -11.69 -3.22
C LEU A 127 -4.59 -11.09 -2.19
N HIS A 128 -4.21 -9.81 -2.36
CA HIS A 128 -3.31 -9.10 -1.45
C HIS A 128 -3.98 -8.86 -0.08
N ILE A 129 -5.23 -8.37 -0.05
CA ILE A 129 -5.95 -8.19 1.21
C ILE A 129 -6.22 -9.52 1.90
N ILE A 130 -6.64 -10.56 1.16
CA ILE A 130 -6.87 -11.90 1.74
C ILE A 130 -5.58 -12.44 2.34
N GLY A 131 -4.46 -12.34 1.63
CA GLY A 131 -3.15 -12.74 2.14
C GLY A 131 -2.77 -11.98 3.41
N ASN A 132 -2.89 -10.66 3.41
CA ASN A 132 -2.57 -9.82 4.57
C ASN A 132 -3.42 -10.20 5.80
N MET A 133 -4.73 -10.34 5.61
CA MET A 133 -5.63 -10.73 6.71
C MET A 133 -5.36 -12.14 7.20
N TRP A 134 -4.98 -13.06 6.31
CA TRP A 134 -4.59 -14.43 6.68
C TRP A 134 -3.31 -14.42 7.55
N PHE A 135 -2.27 -13.69 7.15
CA PHE A 135 -1.05 -13.58 7.96
C PHE A 135 -1.33 -12.91 9.32
N LEU A 136 -2.15 -11.86 9.35
CA LEU A 136 -2.59 -11.25 10.61
C LEU A 136 -3.36 -12.22 11.50
N TRP A 137 -4.20 -13.07 10.91
CA TRP A 137 -4.95 -14.07 11.66
C TRP A 137 -4.04 -15.19 12.22
N ILE A 138 -2.99 -15.59 11.50
CA ILE A 138 -2.05 -16.62 11.98
C ILE A 138 -1.13 -16.11 13.09
N PHE A 139 -0.65 -14.87 12.98
CA PHE A 139 0.43 -14.37 13.83
C PHE A 139 0.01 -13.25 14.80
N GLY A 140 -1.01 -12.48 14.45
CA GLY A 140 -1.38 -11.25 15.16
C GLY A 140 -2.04 -11.48 16.51
N ASP A 141 -2.90 -12.48 16.62
CA ASP A 141 -3.60 -12.85 17.85
C ASP A 141 -2.61 -13.18 18.99
N ASN A 142 -1.55 -13.94 18.70
CA ASN A 142 -0.53 -14.29 19.67
C ASN A 142 0.27 -13.08 20.17
N ILE A 143 0.58 -12.13 19.28
CA ILE A 143 1.26 -10.89 19.67
C ILE A 143 0.31 -10.00 20.48
N GLU A 144 -0.94 -9.87 20.05
CA GLU A 144 -1.96 -9.11 20.76
C GLU A 144 -2.24 -9.67 22.16
N ASP A 145 -2.28 -10.99 22.30
CA ASP A 145 -2.41 -11.64 23.61
C ASP A 145 -1.20 -11.38 24.51
N HIS A 146 0.01 -11.34 23.92
CA HIS A 146 1.25 -11.09 24.64
C HIS A 146 1.33 -9.65 25.19
N VAL A 147 0.96 -8.63 24.41
CA VAL A 147 1.12 -7.21 24.82
C VAL A 147 -0.19 -6.53 25.23
N GLY A 148 -1.35 -7.08 24.86
CA GLY A 148 -2.67 -6.50 25.02
C GLY A 148 -3.13 -5.65 23.83
N HIS A 149 -4.44 -5.45 23.71
CA HIS A 149 -5.10 -4.80 22.56
C HIS A 149 -4.54 -3.43 22.19
N PHE A 150 -4.43 -2.50 23.15
CA PHE A 150 -3.98 -1.13 22.85
C PHE A 150 -2.46 -1.05 22.55
N PRO A 151 -1.57 -1.69 23.33
CA PRO A 151 -0.16 -1.80 22.96
C PRO A 151 0.07 -2.48 21.61
N TYR A 152 -0.75 -3.48 21.25
CA TYR A 152 -0.70 -4.13 19.94
C TYR A 152 -1.06 -3.18 18.80
N LEU A 153 -2.11 -2.37 18.96
CA LEU A 153 -2.46 -1.34 17.98
C LEU A 153 -1.30 -0.36 17.76
N LEU A 154 -0.70 0.15 18.84
CA LEU A 154 0.46 1.05 18.73
C LEU A 154 1.66 0.36 18.10
N PHE A 155 1.95 -0.88 18.50
CA PHE A 155 3.00 -1.71 17.93
C PHE A 155 2.82 -1.87 16.41
N TYR A 156 1.60 -2.16 15.95
CA TYR A 156 1.26 -2.32 14.55
C TYR A 156 1.49 -1.01 13.77
N LEU A 157 0.99 0.11 14.29
CA LEU A 157 1.14 1.43 13.68
C LEU A 157 2.61 1.86 13.58
N ILE A 158 3.38 1.71 14.66
CA ILE A 158 4.80 2.08 14.69
C ILE A 158 5.61 1.17 13.76
N SER A 159 5.31 -0.13 13.71
CA SER A 159 5.96 -1.08 12.81
C SER A 159 5.73 -0.71 11.34
N GLY A 160 4.50 -0.35 10.96
CA GLY A 160 4.20 0.09 9.59
C GLY A 160 4.85 1.43 9.24
N PHE A 161 4.91 2.36 10.20
CA PHE A 161 5.64 3.61 10.00
C PHE A 161 7.14 3.37 9.79
N ALA A 162 7.77 2.55 10.64
CA ALA A 162 9.18 2.18 10.52
C ALA A 162 9.47 1.43 9.20
N ALA A 163 8.57 0.53 8.79
CA ALA A 163 8.63 -0.14 7.49
C ALA A 163 8.62 0.85 6.32
N SER A 164 7.73 1.83 6.37
CA SER A 164 7.58 2.86 5.34
C SER A 164 8.82 3.74 5.25
N VAL A 165 9.36 4.17 6.39
CA VAL A 165 10.62 4.93 6.46
C VAL A 165 11.79 4.11 5.91
N ALA A 166 11.93 2.85 6.32
CA ALA A 166 12.99 1.97 5.82
C ALA A 166 12.91 1.79 4.30
N HIS A 167 11.70 1.61 3.76
CA HIS A 167 11.50 1.53 2.33
C HIS A 167 11.90 2.82 1.62
N ILE A 168 11.42 3.98 2.09
CA ILE A 168 11.73 5.29 1.49
C ILE A 168 13.23 5.56 1.50
N LEU A 169 13.93 5.25 2.59
CA LEU A 169 15.37 5.50 2.72
C LEU A 169 16.20 4.57 1.82
N LEU A 170 15.83 3.29 1.72
CA LEU A 170 16.60 2.29 0.97
C LEU A 170 16.25 2.25 -0.52
N ASN A 171 15.11 2.81 -0.90
CA ASN A 171 14.65 2.98 -2.28
C ASN A 171 14.55 4.46 -2.68
N ALA A 172 15.32 5.34 -2.06
CA ALA A 172 15.27 6.80 -2.32
C ALA A 172 15.51 7.19 -3.80
N GLY A 173 16.06 6.28 -4.61
CA GLY A 173 16.25 6.45 -6.06
C GLY A 173 15.35 5.58 -6.96
N SER A 174 14.39 4.83 -6.40
CA SER A 174 13.50 3.95 -7.16
C SER A 174 12.14 4.60 -7.40
N ASN A 175 11.69 4.57 -8.65
CA ASN A 175 10.44 5.20 -9.09
C ASN A 175 9.20 4.30 -8.95
N VAL A 176 9.33 3.16 -8.25
CA VAL A 176 8.25 2.18 -8.12
C VAL A 176 7.37 2.54 -6.92
N PRO A 177 6.08 2.86 -7.11
CA PRO A 177 5.18 3.22 -6.01
C PRO A 177 4.97 2.03 -5.07
N SER A 178 5.13 2.25 -3.76
CA SER A 178 4.92 1.22 -2.75
C SER A 178 3.50 1.26 -2.19
N VAL A 179 2.76 0.16 -2.28
CA VAL A 179 1.52 -0.06 -1.53
C VAL A 179 1.86 -0.90 -0.30
N GLY A 180 1.66 -0.37 0.91
CA GLY A 180 2.46 -0.77 2.07
C GLY A 180 1.73 -1.27 3.30
N ALA A 181 0.55 -1.90 3.20
CA ALA A 181 -0.11 -2.50 4.35
C ALA A 181 0.71 -3.62 5.03
N SER A 182 1.42 -4.41 4.22
CA SER A 182 2.17 -5.59 4.66
C SER A 182 3.43 -5.28 5.48
N GLY A 183 3.93 -4.04 5.49
CA GLY A 183 5.08 -3.65 6.32
C GLY A 183 4.79 -3.77 7.82
N ALA A 184 3.59 -3.38 8.25
CA ALA A 184 3.16 -3.53 9.64
C ALA A 184 3.00 -5.01 10.03
N ILE A 185 2.45 -5.83 9.12
CA ILE A 185 2.31 -7.28 9.27
C ILE A 185 3.69 -7.95 9.36
N ALA A 186 4.67 -7.47 8.59
CA ALA A 186 6.05 -7.91 8.72
C ALA A 186 6.61 -7.64 10.12
N GLY A 187 6.23 -6.51 10.75
CA GLY A 187 6.52 -6.26 12.16
C GLY A 187 5.91 -7.29 13.10
N VAL A 188 4.63 -7.65 12.91
CA VAL A 188 3.98 -8.73 13.67
C VAL A 188 4.73 -10.04 13.52
N MET A 189 5.14 -10.40 12.29
CA MET A 189 5.95 -11.60 12.03
C MET A 189 7.33 -11.54 12.70
N GLY A 190 7.99 -10.38 12.71
CA GLY A 190 9.27 -10.19 13.41
C GLY A 190 9.14 -10.37 14.91
N ALA A 191 8.06 -9.87 15.51
CA ALA A 191 7.76 -10.12 16.91
C ALA A 191 7.50 -11.61 17.19
N TYR A 192 6.73 -12.27 16.32
CA TYR A 192 6.41 -13.69 16.43
C TYR A 192 7.64 -14.57 16.34
N PHE A 193 8.58 -14.23 15.44
CA PHE A 193 9.86 -14.92 15.28
C PHE A 193 10.65 -14.99 16.60
N VAL A 194 10.59 -13.92 17.41
CA VAL A 194 11.30 -13.84 18.70
C VAL A 194 10.53 -14.55 19.81
N LEU A 195 9.22 -14.34 19.91
CA LEU A 195 8.41 -14.85 21.02
C LEU A 195 8.07 -16.33 20.88
N TYR A 196 7.83 -16.81 19.66
CA TYR A 196 7.30 -18.14 19.39
C TYR A 196 8.15 -18.94 18.38
N PRO A 197 9.49 -19.01 18.50
CA PRO A 197 10.34 -19.61 17.47
C PRO A 197 10.01 -21.08 17.21
N LYS A 198 9.60 -21.83 18.24
CA LYS A 198 9.28 -23.26 18.15
C LYS A 198 7.82 -23.57 17.78
N ALA A 199 6.97 -22.54 17.66
CA ALA A 199 5.58 -22.76 17.23
C ALA A 199 5.55 -23.38 15.84
N ARG A 200 4.58 -24.26 15.56
CA ARG A 200 4.50 -24.97 14.29
C ARG A 200 3.49 -24.28 13.39
N VAL A 201 3.95 -23.79 12.25
CA VAL A 201 3.13 -23.21 11.19
C VAL A 201 2.87 -24.30 10.17
N LEU A 202 1.59 -24.51 9.82
CA LEU A 202 1.23 -25.42 8.73
C LEU A 202 1.53 -24.72 7.41
N THR A 203 2.59 -25.15 6.74
CA THR A 203 3.09 -24.53 5.52
C THR A 203 2.78 -25.43 4.32
N LEU A 204 2.22 -24.82 3.27
CA LEU A 204 2.14 -25.43 1.96
C LEU A 204 3.53 -25.42 1.32
N VAL A 205 4.13 -26.60 1.16
CA VAL A 205 5.44 -26.78 0.53
C VAL A 205 5.21 -27.27 -0.91
N PRO A 206 5.50 -26.43 -1.93
CA PRO A 206 5.46 -26.85 -3.32
C PRO A 206 6.70 -27.70 -3.64
N LEU A 207 6.49 -28.97 -3.97
CA LEU A 207 7.50 -29.93 -4.44
C LEU A 207 7.36 -30.12 -5.94
N ILE A 208 7.92 -29.20 -6.75
CA ILE A 208 8.00 -29.16 -8.23
C ILE A 208 6.66 -29.40 -8.97
N ILE A 209 6.02 -30.55 -8.80
CA ILE A 209 4.72 -30.96 -9.37
C ILE A 209 3.65 -31.32 -8.31
N PHE A 210 4.00 -31.43 -7.02
CA PHE A 210 3.08 -31.77 -5.94
C PHE A 210 3.05 -30.70 -4.85
N PHE A 211 1.88 -30.50 -4.25
CA PHE A 211 1.73 -29.63 -3.09
C PHE A 211 1.52 -30.49 -1.84
N THR A 212 2.35 -30.30 -0.81
CA THR A 212 2.23 -31.02 0.47
C THR A 212 2.18 -30.06 1.65
N PHE A 213 1.51 -30.44 2.74
CA PHE A 213 1.40 -29.61 3.94
C PHE A 213 2.35 -30.12 5.02
N TRP A 214 3.29 -29.28 5.44
CA TRP A 214 4.30 -29.63 6.44
C TRP A 214 4.19 -28.68 7.63
N TRP A 215 4.39 -29.22 8.84
CA TRP A 215 4.45 -28.42 10.06
C TRP A 215 5.88 -27.93 10.26
N LEU A 216 6.15 -26.67 9.91
CA LEU A 216 7.46 -26.07 10.05
C LEU A 216 7.55 -25.24 11.34
N PRO A 217 8.66 -25.31 12.09
CA PRO A 217 8.93 -24.34 13.14
C PRO A 217 8.89 -22.91 12.59
N ALA A 218 8.26 -21.98 13.33
CA ALA A 218 8.05 -20.61 12.90
C ALA A 218 9.37 -19.90 12.58
N TRP A 219 10.45 -20.19 13.32
CA TRP A 219 11.76 -19.61 13.03
C TRP A 219 12.29 -20.02 11.64
N ILE A 220 11.99 -21.24 11.17
CA ILE A 220 12.38 -21.68 9.83
C ILE A 220 11.53 -20.97 8.79
N PHE A 221 10.20 -21.00 8.95
CA PHE A 221 9.27 -20.41 8.00
C PHE A 221 9.49 -18.90 7.84
N LEU A 222 9.49 -18.17 8.96
CA LEU A 222 9.65 -16.71 8.98
C LEU A 222 11.08 -16.27 8.67
N GLY A 223 12.09 -17.04 9.11
CA GLY A 223 13.49 -16.77 8.78
C GLY A 223 13.76 -16.93 7.29
N PHE A 224 13.26 -18.01 6.69
CA PHE A 224 13.32 -18.21 5.23
C PHE A 224 12.59 -17.11 4.48
N TRP A 225 11.37 -16.76 4.89
CA TRP A 225 10.61 -15.67 4.29
C TRP A 225 11.38 -14.35 4.36
N PHE A 226 11.95 -13.99 5.52
CA PHE A 226 12.75 -12.78 5.69
C PHE A 226 13.98 -12.75 4.77
N VAL A 227 14.72 -13.85 4.67
CA VAL A 227 15.88 -13.96 3.78
C VAL A 227 15.45 -13.76 2.33
N LEU A 228 14.34 -14.36 1.90
CA LEU A 228 13.80 -14.14 0.56
C LEU A 228 13.43 -12.66 0.32
N GLN A 229 12.81 -11.98 1.30
CA GLN A 229 12.50 -10.56 1.17
C GLN A 229 13.78 -9.72 1.02
N PHE A 230 14.80 -10.01 1.82
CA PHE A 230 16.09 -9.32 1.76
C PHE A 230 16.82 -9.55 0.43
N LEU A 231 16.90 -10.79 -0.03
CA LEU A 231 17.52 -11.14 -1.30
C LEU A 231 16.76 -10.55 -2.48
N SER A 232 15.42 -10.58 -2.45
CA SER A 232 14.58 -10.00 -3.50
C SER A 232 14.73 -8.49 -3.53
N GLY A 233 14.73 -7.82 -2.38
CA GLY A 233 14.99 -6.38 -2.27
C GLY A 233 16.36 -6.01 -2.84
N THR A 234 17.40 -6.73 -2.44
CA THR A 234 18.76 -6.55 -2.95
C THR A 234 18.85 -6.79 -4.47
N ALA A 235 18.24 -7.86 -4.97
CA ALA A 235 18.22 -8.18 -6.39
C ALA A 235 17.50 -7.10 -7.21
N THR A 236 16.35 -6.60 -6.72
CA THR A 236 15.62 -5.50 -7.37
C THR A 236 16.35 -4.17 -7.31
N SER A 237 17.17 -3.92 -6.29
CA SER A 237 17.98 -2.71 -6.17
C SER A 237 19.24 -2.73 -7.05
N ILE A 238 19.71 -3.90 -7.47
CA ILE A 238 20.91 -4.08 -8.32
C ILE A 238 20.52 -4.30 -9.80
N ALA A 239 19.36 -4.87 -10.06
CA ALA A 239 18.87 -5.08 -11.42
C ALA A 239 18.36 -3.76 -12.02
N ASP A 240 19.06 -3.26 -13.04
CA ASP A 240 18.72 -2.06 -13.82
C ASP A 240 17.53 -2.31 -14.78
N THR A 241 16.52 -3.06 -14.31
CA THR A 241 15.49 -3.64 -15.17
C THR A 241 14.16 -2.94 -14.99
N SER A 242 13.74 -2.32 -16.08
CA SER A 242 12.44 -1.74 -16.39
C SER A 242 11.27 -2.75 -16.37
N GLN A 243 11.12 -3.53 -15.30
CA GLN A 243 9.94 -4.38 -15.12
C GLN A 243 8.85 -3.66 -14.33
N THR A 244 7.87 -3.16 -15.08
CA THR A 244 6.57 -2.60 -14.70
C THR A 244 5.59 -3.63 -14.11
N SER A 245 6.08 -4.55 -13.27
CA SER A 245 5.22 -5.43 -12.48
C SER A 245 5.08 -4.85 -11.07
N GLY A 246 3.86 -4.51 -10.65
CA GLY A 246 3.55 -3.84 -9.38
C GLY A 246 4.47 -4.28 -8.23
N GLY A 247 5.40 -3.41 -7.86
CA GLY A 247 6.56 -3.76 -7.07
C GLY A 247 6.18 -4.15 -5.64
N ILE A 248 6.44 -5.40 -5.28
CA ILE A 248 6.39 -5.82 -3.88
C ILE A 248 7.44 -4.99 -3.13
N ALA A 249 7.01 -4.31 -2.06
CA ALA A 249 7.87 -3.42 -1.28
C ALA A 249 8.81 -4.21 -0.35
N PHE A 250 9.74 -4.98 -0.93
CA PHE A 250 10.66 -5.87 -0.21
C PHE A 250 11.36 -5.19 0.97
N TRP A 251 11.88 -3.97 0.78
CA TRP A 251 12.52 -3.20 1.86
C TRP A 251 11.57 -2.77 2.97
N ALA A 252 10.27 -2.58 2.68
CA ALA A 252 9.27 -2.33 3.71
C ALA A 252 9.06 -3.57 4.58
N HIS A 253 9.06 -4.78 3.99
CA HIS A 253 8.98 -6.02 4.73
C HIS A 253 10.20 -6.25 5.62
N VAL A 254 11.40 -6.04 5.09
CA VAL A 254 12.65 -6.15 5.87
C VAL A 254 12.65 -5.16 7.04
N GLY A 255 12.35 -3.88 6.75
CA GLY A 255 12.30 -2.82 7.76
C GLY A 255 11.25 -3.08 8.83
N GLY A 256 10.05 -3.48 8.42
CA GLY A 256 8.96 -3.84 9.32
C GLY A 256 9.34 -5.02 10.22
N PHE A 257 9.88 -6.09 9.66
CA PHE A 257 10.30 -7.28 10.43
C PHE A 257 11.35 -6.95 11.49
N VAL A 258 12.38 -6.18 11.13
CA VAL A 258 13.41 -5.74 12.07
C VAL A 258 12.80 -4.81 13.14
N ALA A 259 11.94 -3.86 12.74
CA ALA A 259 11.25 -2.99 13.69
C ALA A 259 10.42 -3.80 14.69
N GLY A 260 9.70 -4.82 14.24
CA GLY A 260 8.93 -5.73 15.08
C GLY A 260 9.79 -6.46 16.12
N ILE A 261 10.95 -6.99 15.71
CA ILE A 261 11.93 -7.63 16.60
C ILE A 261 12.41 -6.66 17.70
N VAL A 262 12.67 -5.41 17.34
CA VAL A 262 13.15 -4.40 18.28
C VAL A 262 12.03 -3.97 19.22
N LEU A 263 10.87 -3.59 18.67
CA LEU A 263 9.73 -3.07 19.42
C LEU A 263 9.18 -4.09 20.41
N ILE A 264 9.10 -5.38 20.06
CA ILE A 264 8.55 -6.39 20.95
C ILE A 264 9.39 -6.57 22.22
N LYS A 265 10.71 -6.33 22.16
CA LYS A 265 11.61 -6.38 23.31
C LYS A 265 11.44 -5.20 24.26
N LEU A 266 10.87 -4.10 23.78
CA LEU A 266 10.62 -2.89 24.56
C LEU A 266 9.24 -2.91 25.23
N LEU A 267 8.31 -3.75 24.74
CA LEU A 267 6.96 -3.85 25.27
C LEU A 267 6.91 -4.88 26.41
N PRO A 268 6.26 -4.55 27.53
CA PRO A 268 6.10 -5.49 28.64
C PRO A 268 5.10 -6.58 28.28
N GLU A 269 5.37 -7.79 28.76
CA GLU A 269 4.39 -8.88 28.72
C GLU A 269 3.15 -8.49 29.55
N ARG A 270 1.97 -8.70 28.97
CA ARG A 270 0.69 -8.53 29.63
C ARG A 270 0.61 -9.54 30.78
N LYS A 271 0.67 -9.05 32.01
CA LYS A 271 0.36 -9.86 33.20
C LYS A 271 -1.03 -10.47 33.03
N ARG A 272 -1.12 -11.79 32.86
CA ARG A 272 -2.39 -12.53 32.78
C ARG A 272 -3.29 -12.13 33.94
N ARG A 273 -4.36 -11.38 33.66
CA ARG A 273 -5.50 -11.23 34.58
C ARG A 273 -6.30 -12.53 34.43
N TYR A 274 -6.20 -13.39 35.45
CA TYR A 274 -6.82 -14.72 35.62
C TYR A 274 -6.10 -15.93 35.02
N ARG A 275 -5.59 -16.79 35.92
CA ARG A 275 -5.62 -18.24 35.75
C ARG A 275 -7.09 -18.62 35.82
N TYR A 276 -7.70 -19.09 34.72
CA TYR A 276 -8.85 -19.98 34.90
C TYR A 276 -8.35 -21.13 35.78
N ALA A 277 -9.04 -21.33 36.90
CA ALA A 277 -8.77 -22.43 37.80
C ALA A 277 -8.71 -23.71 36.95
N ALA A 278 -7.58 -24.41 37.04
CA ALA A 278 -7.51 -25.79 36.60
C ALA A 278 -8.54 -26.57 37.41
N TRP A 279 -9.57 -27.06 36.72
CA TRP A 279 -10.41 -28.16 37.17
C TRP A 279 -10.18 -29.29 36.18
#